data_AF-A0AA88VTV0-F1
#
_entry.id   AF-A0AA88VTV0-F1
#
_cell.length_a   1.000
_cell.length_b   1.000
_cell.length_c   1.000
_cell.angle_alpha   90.00
_cell.angle_beta   90.00
_cell.angle_gamma   90.00
#
_symmetry.space_group_name_H-M   'P 1'
#
loop_
_entity.id
_entity.type
_entity.pdbx_description
1 polymer ?
#
loop_
_entity_poly.entity_id
_entity_poly.type
_entity_poly.pdbx_seq_one_letter_code
_entity_poly.pdbx_strand_id
1 'polypeptide(L)'
;MATLQSLAFASPVSHCSNQPRFLPGISSGAVHHSARSSFSGQPLRLTISCRAPQRQYFQQSRLTILMIKPSIQFIQGTDEQTVPDVKLTKSRDGTNGMAIFRFDQPSVFDSSSEVGDITGFYMIDEEGVLQSVDVNARFLNGRPAGIEAKYVMRTPRDWDRFMRFMERYANQNGLQFIKS
;
A
#
# COMPACT_ATOMS: atom_id res chain seq x y z
N MET A 1 -10.03 -13.67 55.72
CA MET A 1 -9.55 -13.17 57.03
C MET A 1 -8.04 -13.00 56.95
N ALA A 2 -7.58 -11.77 56.74
CA ALA A 2 -6.30 -11.17 57.15
C ALA A 2 -6.18 -9.81 56.40
N THR A 3 -5.87 -8.76 57.14
CA THR A 3 -5.95 -7.32 56.80
C THR A 3 -4.66 -6.60 57.24
N LEU A 4 -4.52 -5.34 56.77
CA LEU A 4 -3.69 -4.17 57.22
C LEU A 4 -2.57 -3.78 56.22
N GLN A 5 -2.61 -2.63 55.52
CA GLN A 5 -2.56 -1.17 55.88
C GLN A 5 -1.16 -0.70 56.35
N SER A 6 -0.63 0.52 56.12
CA SER A 6 -0.88 1.71 55.26
C SER A 6 0.24 2.75 55.56
N LEU A 7 0.18 3.92 54.89
CA LEU A 7 0.78 5.26 55.14
C LEU A 7 2.12 5.55 54.40
N ALA A 8 2.27 6.49 53.45
CA ALA A 8 1.79 7.87 53.18
C ALA A 8 2.61 8.99 53.85
N PHE A 9 3.20 9.89 53.05
CA PHE A 9 3.50 11.34 53.27
C PHE A 9 3.81 11.97 51.88
N ALA A 10 2.95 12.80 51.24
CA ALA A 10 2.67 14.26 51.38
C ALA A 10 3.89 15.17 51.01
N SER A 11 3.93 15.84 49.83
CA SER A 11 3.49 17.22 49.43
C SER A 11 4.50 18.35 49.81
N PRO A 12 4.53 19.62 49.28
CA PRO A 12 3.50 20.38 48.52
C PRO A 12 3.97 21.47 47.45
N VAL A 13 2.97 22.24 46.94
CA VAL A 13 2.93 23.62 46.32
C VAL A 13 3.58 23.87 44.92
N SER A 14 3.05 24.68 43.98
CA SER A 14 2.01 25.74 44.02
C SER A 14 1.36 26.06 42.64
N HIS A 15 0.15 26.64 42.71
CA HIS A 15 -0.71 27.19 41.63
C HIS A 15 -0.36 28.66 41.29
N CYS A 16 -0.74 29.20 40.13
CA CYS A 16 -1.96 30.03 39.86
C CYS A 16 -1.85 30.58 38.41
N SER A 17 -2.84 31.08 37.67
CA SER A 17 -4.31 31.11 37.66
C SER A 17 -4.68 31.88 36.38
N ASN A 18 -5.77 31.51 35.70
CA ASN A 18 -6.86 32.39 35.23
C ASN A 18 -7.62 31.77 34.05
N GLN A 19 -8.78 31.21 34.38
CA GLN A 19 -9.98 31.35 33.55
C GLN A 19 -10.91 32.37 34.23
N PRO A 20 -11.85 32.93 33.47
CA PRO A 20 -13.22 32.92 33.97
C PRO A 20 -14.23 32.41 32.91
N ARG A 21 -15.20 31.63 33.39
CA ARG A 21 -16.52 31.40 32.77
C ARG A 21 -17.51 32.45 33.29
N PHE A 22 -18.55 32.80 32.52
CA PHE A 22 -19.99 32.74 32.88
C PHE A 22 -20.87 33.28 31.71
N LEU A 23 -22.16 32.90 31.72
CA LEU A 23 -23.17 32.85 30.63
C LEU A 23 -24.06 34.15 30.54
N PRO A 24 -25.32 34.16 30.03
CA PRO A 24 -25.72 34.88 28.82
C PRO A 24 -26.80 35.98 29.05
N GLY A 25 -27.07 36.80 28.02
CA GLY A 25 -28.42 37.36 27.84
C GLY A 25 -28.56 38.85 27.51
N ILE A 26 -29.52 39.07 26.61
CA ILE A 26 -30.39 40.25 26.42
C ILE A 26 -29.96 41.27 25.35
N SER A 27 -30.99 41.52 24.53
CA SER A 27 -31.16 42.35 23.36
C SER A 27 -30.60 43.77 23.41
N SER A 28 -30.21 44.25 22.23
CA SER A 28 -30.72 45.53 21.72
C SER A 28 -30.71 45.50 20.20
N GLY A 29 -31.89 45.67 19.63
CA GLY A 29 -32.03 46.06 18.24
C GLY A 29 -31.57 47.51 18.08
N ALA A 30 -31.21 47.84 16.85
CA ALA A 30 -31.95 48.79 16.03
C ALA A 30 -31.03 49.67 15.16
N VAL A 31 -31.65 50.04 14.05
CA VAL A 31 -31.44 51.26 13.27
C VAL A 31 -30.39 51.21 12.17
N HIS A 32 -30.93 50.97 10.98
CA HIS A 32 -30.47 51.49 9.71
C HIS A 32 -30.05 52.95 9.82
N HIS A 33 -28.77 53.24 9.57
CA HIS A 33 -28.40 54.54 9.03
C HIS A 33 -27.67 54.34 7.72
N SER A 34 -28.44 54.51 6.66
CA SER A 34 -28.00 54.75 5.29
C SER A 34 -27.06 55.95 5.28
N ALA A 35 -25.75 55.70 5.34
CA ALA A 35 -24.76 56.69 4.95
C ALA A 35 -24.58 56.62 3.44
N ARG A 36 -25.25 57.55 2.74
CA ARG A 36 -24.95 57.86 1.34
C ARG A 36 -23.49 58.32 1.24
N SER A 37 -22.61 57.42 0.81
CA SER A 37 -21.26 57.74 0.39
C SER A 37 -21.27 58.04 -1.11
N SER A 38 -21.01 59.29 -1.48
CA SER A 38 -20.82 59.73 -2.87
C SER A 38 -19.36 59.53 -3.29
N PHE A 39 -18.83 58.32 -3.13
CA PHE A 39 -17.49 57.98 -3.58
C PHE A 39 -17.55 57.39 -4.98
N SER A 40 -17.28 58.22 -6.00
CA SER A 40 -17.01 57.76 -7.36
C SER A 40 -15.58 57.21 -7.43
N GLY A 41 -15.33 56.08 -6.77
CA GLY A 41 -14.10 55.31 -6.93
C GLY A 41 -14.40 54.05 -7.72
N GLN A 42 -13.83 53.94 -8.93
CA GLN A 42 -13.88 52.68 -9.65
C GLN A 42 -13.11 51.61 -8.84
N PRO A 43 -13.70 50.44 -8.58
CA PRO A 43 -12.93 49.31 -8.07
C PRO A 43 -12.00 48.85 -9.19
N LEU A 44 -10.69 49.10 -9.05
CA LEU A 44 -9.70 48.44 -9.88
C LEU A 44 -9.76 46.95 -9.55
N ARG A 45 -10.41 46.17 -10.44
CA ARG A 45 -10.29 44.72 -10.44
C ARG A 45 -8.85 44.38 -10.78
N LEU A 46 -8.02 44.25 -9.75
CA LEU A 46 -6.80 43.48 -9.89
C LEU A 46 -7.23 42.04 -10.09
N THR A 47 -7.23 41.60 -11.35
CA THR A 47 -7.15 40.19 -11.68
C THR A 47 -5.83 39.72 -11.11
N ILE A 48 -5.83 39.28 -9.86
CA ILE A 48 -4.75 38.44 -9.36
C ILE A 48 -4.85 37.18 -10.19
N SER A 49 -4.08 37.17 -11.28
CA SER A 49 -3.74 35.98 -12.02
C SER A 49 -2.95 35.11 -11.04
N CYS A 50 -3.67 34.34 -10.22
CA CYS A 50 -3.16 33.13 -9.61
C CYS A 50 -2.82 32.19 -10.76
N ARG A 51 -1.64 32.38 -11.35
CA ARG A 51 -0.96 31.30 -12.07
C ARG A 51 -0.71 30.27 -10.99
N ALA A 52 -1.64 29.33 -10.87
CA ALA A 52 -1.40 28.07 -10.21
C ALA A 52 -0.01 27.60 -10.68
N PRO A 53 0.89 27.17 -9.77
CA PRO A 53 2.08 26.50 -10.23
C PRO A 53 1.56 25.38 -11.12
N GLN A 54 1.87 25.51 -12.40
CA GLN A 54 1.62 24.47 -13.39
C GLN A 54 2.31 23.28 -12.76
N ARG A 55 1.54 22.34 -12.21
CA ARG A 55 2.04 21.03 -11.84
C ARG A 55 2.58 20.53 -13.16
N GLN A 56 3.87 20.73 -13.36
CA GLN A 56 4.66 19.97 -14.28
C GLN A 56 4.46 18.56 -13.75
N TYR A 57 3.43 17.89 -14.28
CA TYR A 57 3.58 16.49 -14.62
C TYR A 57 4.91 16.48 -15.33
N PHE A 58 5.96 16.15 -14.57
CA PHE A 58 7.21 15.72 -15.11
C PHE A 58 6.77 14.64 -16.10
N GLN A 59 6.71 15.02 -17.37
CA GLN A 59 6.83 14.13 -18.49
C GLN A 59 8.25 13.60 -18.30
N GLN A 60 8.39 12.66 -17.37
CA GLN A 60 9.53 11.80 -17.33
C GLN A 60 9.42 11.11 -18.67
N SER A 61 10.15 11.65 -19.64
CA SER A 61 10.69 10.95 -20.77
C SER A 61 11.48 9.79 -20.17
N ARG A 62 10.75 8.78 -19.71
CA ARG A 62 11.32 7.54 -19.24
C ARG A 62 11.90 6.94 -20.49
N LEU A 63 13.23 6.90 -20.52
CA LEU A 63 13.98 5.96 -21.31
C LEU A 63 13.12 4.71 -21.43
N THR A 64 12.84 4.31 -22.66
CA THR A 64 12.06 3.12 -23.00
C THR A 64 12.77 1.92 -22.39
N ILE A 65 12.55 1.69 -21.09
CA ILE A 65 12.79 0.40 -20.46
C ILE A 65 11.95 -0.51 -21.32
N LEU A 66 12.62 -1.42 -22.05
CA LEU A 66 11.99 -2.43 -22.89
C LEU A 66 10.75 -2.93 -22.14
N MET A 67 9.58 -2.92 -22.78
CA MET A 67 8.33 -3.38 -22.18
C MET A 67 8.48 -4.87 -21.84
N ILE A 68 9.08 -5.14 -20.67
CA ILE A 68 9.21 -6.49 -20.14
C ILE A 68 7.85 -6.80 -19.56
N LYS A 69 7.16 -7.70 -20.26
CA LYS A 69 5.89 -8.27 -19.84
C LYS A 69 6.08 -8.93 -18.46
N PRO A 70 5.36 -8.53 -17.39
CA PRO A 70 5.48 -9.18 -16.10
C PRO A 70 5.15 -10.68 -16.23
N SER A 71 6.09 -11.53 -15.84
CA SER A 71 5.96 -12.98 -15.92
C SER A 71 6.46 -13.67 -14.65
N ILE A 72 6.04 -14.92 -14.49
CA ILE A 72 6.48 -15.80 -13.43
C ILE A 72 7.19 -16.97 -14.09
N GLN A 73 8.30 -17.43 -13.50
CA GLN A 73 9.08 -18.54 -14.01
C GLN A 73 9.47 -19.47 -12.87
N PHE A 74 9.39 -20.78 -13.10
CA PHE A 74 9.97 -21.81 -12.23
C PHE A 74 11.36 -22.27 -12.71
N ILE A 75 11.58 -22.13 -14.02
CA ILE A 75 12.80 -22.44 -14.73
C ILE A 75 13.17 -21.19 -15.52
N GLN A 76 14.39 -20.69 -15.35
CA GLN A 76 14.81 -19.45 -16.00
C GLN A 76 14.67 -19.54 -17.51
N GLY A 77 14.00 -18.56 -18.11
CA GLY A 77 13.73 -18.51 -19.54
C GLY A 77 12.43 -19.19 -19.98
N THR A 78 11.70 -19.84 -19.06
CA THR A 78 10.38 -20.43 -19.35
C THR A 78 9.30 -19.72 -18.55
N ASP A 79 8.44 -18.99 -19.26
CA ASP A 79 7.30 -18.30 -18.66
C ASP A 79 6.19 -19.29 -18.31
N GLU A 80 5.74 -19.23 -17.06
CA GLU A 80 4.60 -19.99 -16.57
C GLU A 80 3.29 -19.38 -17.06
N GLN A 81 2.46 -20.19 -17.71
CA GLN A 81 1.18 -19.75 -18.26
C GLN A 81 0.02 -19.86 -17.26
N THR A 82 0.11 -20.79 -16.30
CA THR A 82 -0.94 -20.98 -15.31
C THR A 82 -0.93 -19.82 -14.32
N VAL A 83 -2.09 -19.18 -14.17
CA VAL A 83 -2.26 -18.06 -13.24
C VAL A 83 -2.44 -18.60 -11.81
N PRO A 84 -1.66 -18.14 -10.82
CA PRO A 84 -1.76 -18.65 -9.46
C PRO A 84 -2.90 -18.02 -8.65
N ASP A 85 -3.39 -18.78 -7.66
CA ASP A 85 -4.06 -18.21 -6.50
C ASP A 85 -3.00 -17.61 -5.55
N VAL A 86 -3.18 -16.36 -5.14
CA VAL A 86 -2.21 -15.60 -4.36
C VAL A 86 -2.79 -15.22 -3.02
N LYS A 87 -2.21 -15.77 -1.95
CA LYS A 87 -2.56 -15.44 -0.58
C LYS A 87 -1.47 -14.59 0.06
N LEU A 88 -1.84 -13.37 0.43
CA LEU A 88 -0.97 -12.46 1.15
C LEU A 88 -1.23 -12.56 2.66
N THR A 89 -0.17 -12.71 3.43
CA THR A 89 -0.20 -12.70 4.90
C THR A 89 0.81 -11.70 5.42
N LYS A 90 0.46 -11.04 6.54
CA LYS A 90 1.31 -10.05 7.20
C LYS A 90 1.33 -10.35 8.69
N SER A 91 2.50 -10.22 9.32
CA SER A 91 2.60 -10.37 10.77
C SER A 91 1.77 -9.31 11.49
N ARG A 92 1.37 -9.58 12.73
CA ARG A 92 0.64 -8.62 13.57
C ARG A 92 1.38 -7.28 13.71
N ASP A 93 2.70 -7.36 13.83
CA ASP A 93 3.57 -6.18 13.99
C ASP A 93 3.77 -5.42 12.66
N GLY A 94 3.40 -6.03 11.54
CA GLY A 94 3.46 -5.42 10.22
C GLY A 94 4.86 -5.37 9.58
N THR A 95 5.89 -5.86 10.28
CA THR A 95 7.27 -5.86 9.80
C THR A 95 7.54 -6.92 8.74
N ASN A 96 6.96 -8.11 8.91
CA ASN A 96 7.19 -9.24 8.02
C ASN A 96 5.91 -9.54 7.23
N GLY A 97 6.08 -9.75 5.92
CA GLY A 97 5.04 -10.19 5.01
C GLY A 97 5.41 -11.53 4.37
N MET A 98 4.42 -12.28 3.94
CA MET A 98 4.62 -13.48 3.14
C MET A 98 3.52 -13.60 2.10
N ALA A 99 3.91 -13.82 0.85
CA ALA A 99 3.02 -14.18 -0.23
C ALA A 99 3.14 -15.68 -0.50
N ILE A 100 2.00 -16.35 -0.58
CA ILE A 100 1.90 -17.77 -0.93
C ILE A 100 1.20 -17.84 -2.28
N PHE A 101 1.85 -18.49 -3.23
CA PHE A 101 1.35 -18.72 -4.57
C PHE A 101 0.99 -20.18 -4.73
N ARG A 102 -0.20 -20.45 -5.27
CA ARG A 102 -0.69 -21.81 -5.53
C ARG A 102 -1.04 -21.93 -7.00
N PHE A 103 -0.38 -22.86 -7.66
CA PHE A 103 -0.61 -23.19 -9.06
C PHE A 103 -1.26 -24.56 -9.10
N ASP A 104 -2.50 -24.61 -9.61
CA ASP A 104 -3.17 -25.86 -9.91
C ASP A 104 -2.80 -26.24 -11.35
N GLN A 105 -2.19 -27.42 -11.53
CA GLN A 105 -1.71 -27.89 -12.83
C GLN A 105 -0.82 -26.86 -13.57
N PRO A 106 0.36 -26.52 -13.02
CA PRO A 106 1.30 -25.63 -13.68
C PRO A 106 1.85 -26.24 -14.96
N SER A 107 2.00 -25.41 -15.99
CA SER A 107 2.52 -25.79 -17.31
C SER A 107 3.98 -26.30 -17.28
N VAL A 108 4.74 -25.97 -16.23
CA VAL A 108 6.07 -26.53 -16.00
C VAL A 108 6.06 -28.07 -15.90
N PHE A 109 4.96 -28.69 -15.45
CA PHE A 109 4.90 -30.16 -15.38
C PHE A 109 4.81 -30.82 -16.76
N ASP A 110 4.11 -30.18 -17.70
CA ASP A 110 3.98 -30.69 -19.07
C ASP A 110 5.30 -30.59 -19.84
N SER A 111 6.14 -29.63 -19.46
CA SER A 111 7.43 -29.33 -20.11
C SER A 111 8.62 -30.03 -19.45
N SER A 112 8.39 -30.79 -18.38
CA SER A 112 9.44 -31.33 -17.50
C SER A 112 10.42 -32.29 -18.18
N SER A 113 10.03 -32.95 -19.27
CA SER A 113 10.94 -33.79 -20.07
C SER A 113 11.95 -32.99 -20.92
N GLU A 114 11.68 -31.72 -21.19
CA GLU A 114 12.44 -30.89 -22.14
C GLU A 114 13.12 -29.68 -21.48
N VAL A 115 12.53 -29.15 -20.40
CA VAL A 115 12.87 -27.82 -19.86
C VAL A 115 13.69 -27.88 -18.55
N GLY A 116 13.78 -29.06 -17.91
CA GLY A 116 14.61 -29.30 -16.73
C GLY A 116 13.87 -29.22 -15.40
N ASP A 117 14.63 -29.33 -14.30
CA ASP A 117 14.09 -29.35 -12.94
C ASP A 117 13.72 -27.94 -12.44
N ILE A 118 12.76 -27.87 -11.52
CA ILE A 118 12.34 -26.61 -10.88
C ILE A 118 13.52 -26.06 -10.05
N THR A 119 14.12 -24.98 -10.52
CA THR A 119 15.30 -24.34 -9.90
C THR A 119 14.94 -23.33 -8.81
N GLY A 120 13.76 -22.70 -8.92
CA GLY A 120 13.32 -21.68 -7.99
C GLY A 120 12.00 -21.07 -8.42
N PHE A 121 11.68 -19.91 -7.86
CA PHE A 121 10.51 -19.12 -8.20
C PHE A 121 10.94 -17.70 -8.51
N TYR A 122 10.74 -17.26 -9.76
CA TYR A 122 11.18 -15.97 -10.26
C TYR A 122 9.97 -15.17 -10.73
N MET A 123 9.88 -13.91 -10.28
CA MET A 123 8.87 -12.93 -10.67
C MET A 123 9.62 -11.79 -11.38
N ILE A 124 9.40 -11.66 -12.68
CA ILE A 124 10.19 -10.80 -13.56
C ILE A 124 9.32 -9.68 -14.08
N ASP A 125 9.78 -8.43 -13.98
CA ASP A 125 9.14 -7.27 -14.59
C ASP A 125 10.19 -6.21 -15.00
N GLU A 126 9.72 -5.03 -15.43
CA GLU A 126 10.58 -3.91 -15.82
C GLU A 126 11.49 -3.36 -14.70
N GLU A 127 11.16 -3.60 -13.42
CA GLU A 127 11.97 -3.18 -12.27
C GLU A 127 13.03 -4.22 -11.89
N GLY A 128 13.03 -5.40 -12.51
CA GLY A 128 13.98 -6.48 -12.27
C GLY A 128 13.32 -7.80 -11.84
N VAL A 129 14.02 -8.59 -11.04
CA VAL A 129 13.60 -9.94 -10.65
C VAL A 129 13.44 -10.05 -9.13
N LEU A 130 12.29 -10.53 -8.68
CA LEU A 130 12.09 -11.03 -7.31
C LEU A 130 12.17 -12.55 -7.35
N GLN A 131 12.95 -13.14 -6.45
CA GLN A 131 13.18 -14.59 -6.44
C GLN A 131 12.96 -15.22 -5.08
N SER A 132 12.55 -16.50 -5.08
CA SER A 132 12.49 -17.35 -3.90
C SER A 132 12.98 -18.76 -4.22
N VAL A 133 13.46 -19.45 -3.19
CA VAL A 133 13.88 -20.86 -3.23
C VAL A 133 12.81 -21.77 -2.61
N ASP A 134 11.87 -21.22 -1.83
CA ASP A 134 10.82 -21.99 -1.16
C ASP A 134 9.71 -22.36 -2.15
N VAL A 135 9.91 -23.47 -2.85
CA VAL A 135 8.99 -24.04 -3.84
C VAL A 135 8.75 -25.50 -3.52
N ASN A 136 7.48 -25.88 -3.39
CA ASN A 136 7.08 -27.22 -3.02
C ASN A 136 6.07 -27.77 -4.04
N ALA A 137 6.33 -28.97 -4.56
CA ALA A 137 5.35 -29.67 -5.41
C ALA A 137 4.28 -30.33 -4.54
N ARG A 138 3.02 -30.20 -4.95
CA ARG A 138 1.87 -30.90 -4.38
C ARG A 138 1.56 -32.13 -5.20
N PHE A 139 1.45 -33.28 -4.54
CA PHE A 139 1.10 -34.55 -5.15
C PHE A 139 -0.30 -34.98 -4.71
N LEU A 140 -1.10 -35.45 -5.67
CA LEU A 140 -2.39 -36.09 -5.41
C LEU A 140 -2.34 -37.50 -6.02
N ASN A 141 -2.56 -38.52 -5.20
CA ASN A 141 -2.54 -39.94 -5.62
C ASN A 141 -1.26 -40.35 -6.39
N GLY A 142 -0.10 -39.84 -5.96
CA GLY A 142 1.20 -40.15 -6.57
C GLY A 142 1.50 -39.41 -7.88
N ARG A 143 0.63 -38.49 -8.33
CA ARG A 143 0.86 -37.63 -9.50
C ARG A 143 1.11 -36.18 -9.07
N PRO A 144 2.00 -35.43 -9.74
CA PRO A 144 2.15 -34.01 -9.50
C PRO A 144 0.86 -33.29 -9.90
N ALA A 145 0.30 -32.51 -8.98
CA ALA A 145 -1.01 -31.88 -9.13
C ALA A 145 -0.94 -30.36 -9.05
N GLY A 146 0.04 -29.81 -8.34
CA GLY A 146 0.24 -28.37 -8.24
C GLY A 146 1.59 -28.00 -7.67
N ILE A 147 1.87 -26.70 -7.61
CA ILE A 147 3.05 -26.13 -6.96
C ILE A 147 2.61 -25.06 -5.97
N GLU A 148 3.21 -25.07 -4.78
CA GLU A 148 3.12 -23.98 -3.82
C GLU A 148 4.48 -23.29 -3.69
N ALA A 149 4.54 -21.99 -3.99
CA ALA A 149 5.73 -21.18 -3.82
C ALA A 149 5.50 -20.11 -2.75
N LYS A 150 6.51 -19.83 -1.94
CA LYS A 150 6.44 -18.84 -0.86
C LYS A 150 7.48 -17.76 -1.06
N TYR A 151 7.06 -16.51 -0.96
CA TYR A 151 7.95 -15.35 -1.00
C TYR A 151 7.87 -14.58 0.32
N VAL A 152 8.99 -14.50 1.03
CA VAL A 152 9.09 -13.84 2.34
C VAL A 152 9.62 -12.42 2.16
N MET A 153 8.85 -11.45 2.63
CA MET A 153 9.19 -10.03 2.64
C MET A 153 9.61 -9.62 4.04
N ARG A 154 10.85 -9.17 4.20
CA ARG A 154 11.41 -8.79 5.51
C ARG A 154 11.42 -7.29 5.74
N THR A 155 11.38 -6.51 4.66
CA THR A 155 11.42 -5.04 4.73
C THR A 155 10.20 -4.42 4.04
N PRO A 156 9.82 -3.18 4.42
CA PRO A 156 8.77 -2.44 3.72
C PRO A 156 9.09 -2.21 2.24
N ARG A 157 10.38 -2.12 1.88
CA ARG A 157 10.81 -1.96 0.49
C ARG A 157 10.50 -3.20 -0.35
N ASP A 158 10.71 -4.39 0.20
CA ASP A 158 10.35 -5.65 -0.46
C ASP A 158 8.85 -5.72 -0.69
N TRP A 159 8.07 -5.28 0.31
CA TRP A 159 6.61 -5.21 0.21
C TRP A 159 6.15 -4.27 -0.90
N ASP A 160 6.66 -3.03 -0.94
CA ASP A 160 6.30 -2.08 -1.98
C ASP A 160 6.69 -2.59 -3.37
N ARG A 161 7.86 -3.20 -3.49
CA ARG A 161 8.35 -3.79 -4.74
C ARG A 161 7.49 -4.96 -5.21
N PHE A 162 7.08 -5.81 -4.28
CA PHE A 162 6.16 -6.93 -4.52
C PHE A 162 4.78 -6.45 -4.98
N MET A 163 4.23 -5.43 -4.31
CA MET A 163 2.92 -4.88 -4.66
C MET A 163 2.93 -4.28 -6.07
N ARG A 164 4.01 -3.61 -6.49
CA ARG A 164 4.16 -3.12 -7.87
C ARG A 164 4.20 -4.24 -8.90
N PHE A 165 4.95 -5.30 -8.61
CA PHE A 165 4.97 -6.49 -9.47
C PHE A 165 3.56 -7.07 -9.62
N MET A 166 2.88 -7.30 -8.49
CA MET A 166 1.54 -7.89 -8.49
C MET A 166 0.51 -7.01 -9.19
N GLU A 167 0.58 -5.69 -9.06
CA GLU A 167 -0.29 -4.76 -9.78
C GLU A 167 -0.09 -4.89 -11.31
N ARG A 168 1.15 -4.89 -11.79
CA ARG A 168 1.45 -5.08 -13.22
C ARG A 168 1.00 -6.46 -13.71
N TYR A 169 1.34 -7.51 -12.96
CA TYR A 169 0.99 -8.89 -13.30
C TYR A 169 -0.53 -9.10 -13.32
N ALA A 170 -1.25 -8.50 -12.37
CA ALA A 170 -2.71 -8.57 -12.33
C ALA A 170 -3.35 -7.85 -13.53
N ASN A 171 -2.89 -6.64 -13.87
CA ASN A 171 -3.38 -5.89 -15.02
C ASN A 171 -3.22 -6.66 -16.34
N GLN A 172 -2.15 -7.43 -16.47
CA GLN A 172 -1.89 -8.22 -17.67
C GLN A 172 -2.74 -9.49 -17.74
N ASN A 173 -2.93 -10.18 -16.61
CA ASN A 173 -3.65 -11.46 -16.57
C ASN A 173 -5.14 -11.30 -16.21
N GLY A 174 -5.62 -10.05 -16.07
CA GLY A 174 -7.02 -9.76 -15.72
C GLY A 174 -7.40 -10.19 -14.30
N LEU A 175 -6.43 -10.29 -13.38
CA LEU A 175 -6.69 -10.65 -11.99
C LEU A 175 -7.31 -9.49 -11.22
N GLN A 176 -8.22 -9.80 -10.30
CA GLN A 176 -8.82 -8.83 -9.40
C GLN A 176 -8.51 -9.20 -7.95
N PHE A 177 -8.18 -8.20 -7.13
CA PHE A 177 -7.95 -8.39 -5.71
C PHE A 177 -9.29 -8.60 -4.98
N ILE A 178 -9.53 -9.83 -4.52
CA ILE A 178 -10.67 -10.13 -3.65
C ILE A 178 -10.20 -10.02 -2.20
N LYS A 179 -10.68 -8.99 -1.50
CA LYS A 179 -10.44 -8.86 -0.06
C LYS A 179 -11.49 -9.68 0.69
N SER A 180 -11.08 -10.84 1.21
CA SER A 180 -11.87 -11.64 2.16
C SER A 180 -11.77 -11.09 3.58
#